data_AF-A0A956BHS1-F1
#
_entry.id   AF-A0A956BHS1-F1
#
_cell.length_a   1.000
_cell.length_b   1.000
_cell.length_c   1.000
_cell.angle_alpha   90.00
_cell.angle_beta   90.00
_cell.angle_gamma   90.00
#
_symmetry.space_group_name_H-M   'P 1'
#
loop_
_entity.id
_entity.type
_entity.pdbx_description
1 polymer ?
#
loop_
_entity_poly.entity_id
_entity_poly.type
_entity_poly.pdbx_seq_one_letter_code
_entity_poly.pdbx_strand_id
1 'polypeptide(L)'
;MATRSVRIERAERPRTAAQLDPLIEGVLVAPALISLLTGAYSNGLPSLPALLSLLISASALIKRGLSERETEPLWAASITGLAMSVPLICIAELAGHRLDPLFPLVAVSVFLSGHFNSIRSGVIVAVMAGFICLLVSGPSDILVRRSEWLLFSACVPVLFVARRRKNRLSTNRGVTKQVAAVPSASRPAVMPDTVIAANVLAESSLVDIALRVAERSISAANLSLLLLEGDNSILRVVCSTDHSLLGVTTDAQFGVFGGAIRTGNGVLANHIGRSFPEDFQGDMEEQAKHVLCSPVKRGRVLAGVLLAQRTTEVGFEPESLAIVAEASELLSQSLLAQRQIERVTDAHHELERFFEASRMLNSALTPEEVFSSCNQALEMIGDFDLSAITWSAGGSDDYTQSVVYLSGDHAPAAGFQIDPEKSLSAMVVKNGHYLPLGGEYRRESAPIFHKAEKLGALRSVVVLPLRLHDQIRGTLVVGTTTPDEFTDQ
;
A
#
# COMPACT_ATOMS: atom_id res chain seq x y z
N MET A 1 -62.28 -11.96 5.53
CA MET A 1 -62.17 -10.59 4.98
C MET A 1 -61.13 -9.88 5.83
N ALA A 2 -59.94 -9.46 5.39
CA ALA A 2 -59.51 -9.04 4.07
C ALA A 2 -58.12 -9.61 3.73
N THR A 3 -58.00 -10.15 2.52
CA THR A 3 -56.78 -10.60 1.86
C THR A 3 -56.05 -9.38 1.29
N ARG A 4 -54.81 -9.13 1.75
CA ARG A 4 -53.94 -8.10 1.16
C ARG A 4 -52.92 -8.79 0.25
N SER A 5 -53.09 -8.57 -1.04
CA SER A 5 -52.32 -9.13 -2.14
C SER A 5 -50.87 -8.66 -2.12
N VAL A 6 -49.95 -9.62 -2.08
CA VAL A 6 -48.52 -9.41 -2.31
C VAL A 6 -48.31 -9.14 -3.81
N ARG A 7 -47.93 -7.91 -4.13
CA ARG A 7 -47.55 -7.48 -5.49
C ARG A 7 -46.11 -7.95 -5.71
N ILE A 8 -45.94 -9.02 -6.47
CA ILE A 8 -44.63 -9.53 -6.90
C ILE A 8 -44.04 -8.51 -7.89
N GLU A 9 -42.95 -7.86 -7.48
CA GLU A 9 -42.14 -7.03 -8.37
C GLU A 9 -41.44 -7.89 -9.43
N ARG A 10 -41.43 -7.37 -10.65
CA ARG A 10 -40.89 -7.99 -11.86
C ARG A 10 -39.41 -8.33 -11.70
N ALA A 11 -39.09 -9.60 -11.97
CA ALA A 11 -37.74 -10.05 -12.26
C ALA A 11 -37.09 -9.23 -13.39
N GLU A 12 -35.92 -8.67 -13.12
CA GLU A 12 -35.06 -8.04 -14.11
C GLU A 12 -34.64 -9.05 -15.18
N ARG A 13 -34.82 -8.66 -16.45
CA ARG A 13 -34.38 -9.44 -17.60
C ARG A 13 -32.84 -9.47 -17.67
N PRO A 14 -32.21 -10.59 -18.06
CA PRO A 14 -30.77 -10.64 -18.30
C PRO A 14 -30.42 -9.70 -19.47
N ARG A 15 -29.47 -8.80 -19.25
CA ARG A 15 -28.90 -7.95 -20.30
C ARG A 15 -28.21 -8.83 -21.33
N THR A 16 -28.71 -8.79 -22.56
CA THR A 16 -28.09 -9.42 -23.72
C THR A 16 -26.74 -8.78 -24.02
N ALA A 17 -25.75 -9.62 -24.30
CA ALA A 17 -24.41 -9.25 -24.72
C ALA A 17 -24.42 -8.58 -26.11
N ALA A 18 -24.62 -7.26 -26.16
CA ALA A 18 -24.40 -6.43 -27.35
C ALA A 18 -24.22 -4.93 -27.01
N GLN A 19 -23.54 -4.60 -25.91
CA GLN A 19 -23.01 -3.25 -25.69
C GLN A 19 -21.49 -3.34 -25.72
N LEU A 20 -20.93 -3.07 -26.89
CA LEU A 20 -19.51 -2.80 -27.06
C LEU A 20 -19.15 -1.52 -26.31
N ASP A 21 -18.01 -1.56 -25.65
CA ASP A 21 -17.44 -0.49 -24.84
C ASP A 21 -17.28 0.78 -25.71
N PRO A 22 -17.78 1.97 -25.33
CA PRO A 22 -17.63 3.22 -26.11
C PRO A 22 -16.17 3.61 -26.35
N LEU A 23 -15.24 3.01 -25.60
CA LEU A 23 -13.79 3.07 -25.84
C LEU A 23 -13.36 2.40 -27.15
N ILE A 24 -14.01 1.31 -27.56
CA ILE A 24 -13.70 0.57 -28.79
C ILE A 24 -14.18 1.36 -30.01
N GLU A 25 -15.37 1.98 -29.94
CA GLU A 25 -15.87 2.86 -31.01
C GLU A 25 -15.00 4.11 -31.18
N GLY A 26 -14.59 4.77 -30.09
CA GLY A 26 -13.74 5.97 -30.17
C GLY A 26 -12.34 5.71 -30.72
N VAL A 27 -11.73 4.56 -30.37
CA VAL A 27 -10.38 4.18 -30.82
C VAL A 27 -10.38 3.68 -32.27
N LEU A 28 -11.49 3.10 -32.76
CA LEU A 28 -11.64 2.69 -34.16
C LEU A 28 -11.97 3.86 -35.11
N VAL A 29 -12.59 4.92 -34.60
CA VAL A 29 -12.96 6.11 -35.40
C VAL A 29 -11.75 6.99 -35.75
N ALA A 30 -10.73 7.05 -34.88
CA ALA A 30 -9.55 7.89 -35.13
C ALA A 30 -8.70 7.44 -36.34
N PRO A 31 -8.36 6.16 -36.53
CA PRO A 31 -7.65 5.69 -37.74
C PRO A 31 -8.49 5.86 -39.02
N ALA A 32 -9.81 5.67 -38.94
CA ALA A 32 -10.70 5.85 -40.08
C ALA A 32 -10.77 7.32 -40.53
N LEU A 33 -10.83 8.25 -39.58
CA LEU A 33 -10.73 9.69 -39.85
C LEU A 33 -9.37 10.10 -40.43
N ILE A 34 -8.28 9.51 -39.93
CA ILE A 34 -6.93 9.75 -40.44
C ILE A 34 -6.79 9.25 -41.89
N SER A 35 -7.30 8.06 -42.20
CA SER A 35 -7.34 7.51 -43.57
C SER A 35 -8.24 8.33 -44.51
N LEU A 36 -9.36 8.86 -44.02
CA LEU A 36 -10.25 9.71 -44.81
C LEU A 36 -9.60 11.07 -45.12
N LEU A 37 -8.88 11.65 -44.16
CA LEU A 37 -8.16 12.92 -44.33
C LEU A 37 -6.93 12.78 -45.24
N THR A 38 -6.20 11.66 -45.15
CA THR A 38 -5.07 11.38 -46.05
C THR A 38 -5.54 11.06 -47.47
N GLY A 39 -6.66 10.35 -47.66
CA GLY A 39 -7.26 10.11 -48.97
C GLY A 39 -7.92 11.33 -49.61
N ALA A 40 -8.45 12.26 -48.81
CA ALA A 40 -8.98 13.54 -49.31
C ALA A 40 -7.83 14.49 -49.74
N TYR A 41 -6.68 14.43 -49.06
CA TYR A 41 -5.53 15.28 -49.37
C TYR A 41 -4.84 14.89 -50.69
N SER A 42 -4.80 13.60 -51.04
CA SER A 42 -4.18 13.15 -52.30
C SER A 42 -4.97 13.54 -53.56
N ASN A 43 -6.23 13.97 -53.41
CA ASN A 43 -7.15 14.28 -54.52
C ASN A 43 -7.44 15.78 -54.70
N GLY A 44 -6.66 16.65 -54.06
CA GLY A 44 -6.84 18.11 -54.08
C GLY A 44 -7.58 18.62 -52.83
N LEU A 45 -7.09 19.73 -52.27
CA LEU A 45 -7.49 20.29 -50.97
C LEU A 45 -9.02 20.36 -50.80
N PRO A 46 -9.60 19.76 -49.74
CA PRO A 46 -10.98 20.03 -49.37
C PRO A 46 -11.10 21.51 -48.97
N SER A 47 -12.18 22.16 -49.38
CA SER A 47 -12.46 23.53 -48.99
C SER A 47 -12.49 23.64 -47.45
N LEU A 48 -11.92 24.72 -46.92
CA LEU A 48 -11.84 25.06 -45.48
C LEU A 48 -13.13 24.77 -44.67
N PRO A 49 -14.35 24.97 -45.22
CA PRO A 49 -15.61 24.61 -44.54
C PRO A 49 -15.77 23.12 -44.22
N ALA A 50 -15.23 22.23 -45.05
CA ALA A 50 -15.34 20.78 -44.86
C ALA A 50 -14.45 20.27 -43.72
N LEU A 51 -13.26 20.87 -43.54
CA LEU A 51 -12.40 20.58 -42.38
C LEU A 51 -13.04 21.08 -41.08
N LEU A 52 -13.68 22.25 -41.13
CA LEU A 52 -14.32 22.85 -39.97
C LEU A 52 -15.56 22.06 -39.53
N SER A 53 -16.37 21.57 -40.47
CA SER A 53 -17.53 20.72 -40.16
C SER A 53 -17.13 19.36 -39.57
N LEU A 54 -15.99 18.81 -40.01
CA LEU A 54 -15.45 17.54 -39.54
C LEU A 54 -14.89 17.65 -38.11
N LEU A 55 -14.20 18.76 -37.79
CA LEU A 55 -13.75 19.05 -36.42
C LEU A 55 -14.91 19.29 -35.46
N ILE A 56 -15.95 20.03 -35.89
CA ILE A 56 -17.16 20.23 -35.10
C ILE A 56 -17.86 18.88 -34.84
N SER A 57 -17.96 18.02 -35.85
CA SER A 57 -18.58 16.70 -35.73
C SER A 57 -17.80 15.77 -34.80
N ALA A 58 -16.46 15.78 -34.88
CA ALA A 58 -15.60 15.01 -33.98
C ALA A 58 -15.73 15.48 -32.52
N SER A 59 -15.78 16.80 -32.29
CA SER A 59 -15.99 17.36 -30.94
C SER A 59 -17.35 17.01 -30.35
N ALA A 60 -18.41 16.96 -31.18
CA ALA A 60 -19.76 16.60 -30.76
C ALA A 60 -19.87 15.11 -30.40
N LEU A 61 -19.16 14.23 -31.13
CA LEU A 61 -19.11 12.80 -30.82
C LEU A 61 -18.38 12.54 -29.49
N ILE A 62 -17.27 13.24 -29.24
CA ILE A 62 -16.52 13.15 -27.98
C ILE A 62 -17.37 13.65 -26.80
N LYS A 63 -18.17 14.71 -27.00
CA LYS A 63 -19.10 15.22 -25.98
C LYS A 63 -20.19 14.21 -25.61
N ARG A 64 -20.68 13.43 -26.57
CA ARG A 64 -21.70 12.39 -26.32
C ARG A 64 -21.16 11.17 -25.56
N GLY A 65 -19.85 10.92 -25.59
CA GLY A 65 -19.23 9.78 -24.92
C GLY A 65 -18.78 10.04 -23.47
N LEU A 66 -18.87 11.29 -22.98
CA LEU A 66 -18.35 11.68 -21.66
C LEU A 66 -19.49 12.14 -20.74
N SER A 67 -19.49 11.62 -19.50
CA SER A 67 -20.45 11.97 -18.44
C SER A 67 -20.38 13.47 -18.09
N GLU A 68 -21.54 14.12 -17.96
CA GLU A 68 -21.71 15.57 -17.79
C GLU A 68 -20.96 16.18 -16.59
N ARG A 69 -20.57 15.40 -15.58
CA ARG A 69 -20.03 15.94 -14.31
C ARG A 69 -18.53 16.24 -14.26
N GLU A 70 -17.70 15.69 -15.16
CA GLU A 70 -16.23 15.88 -15.11
C GLU A 70 -15.69 16.91 -16.12
N THR A 71 -16.57 17.52 -16.94
CA THR A 71 -16.14 18.17 -18.19
C THR A 71 -16.08 19.69 -18.17
N GLU A 72 -16.70 20.40 -17.21
CA GLU A 72 -16.86 21.87 -17.34
C GLU A 72 -15.54 22.67 -17.44
N PRO A 73 -14.54 22.53 -16.56
CA PRO A 73 -13.37 23.41 -16.62
C PRO A 73 -12.40 23.07 -17.76
N LEU A 74 -12.25 21.77 -18.10
CA LEU A 74 -11.33 21.32 -19.15
C LEU A 74 -11.90 21.52 -20.56
N TRP A 75 -13.22 21.35 -20.72
CA TRP A 75 -13.89 21.58 -21.99
C TRP A 75 -13.98 23.08 -22.30
N ALA A 76 -14.25 23.92 -21.29
CA ALA A 76 -14.22 25.38 -21.44
C ALA A 76 -12.84 25.88 -21.90
N ALA A 77 -11.75 25.43 -21.26
CA ALA A 77 -10.39 25.83 -21.65
C ALA A 77 -10.00 25.37 -23.06
N SER A 78 -10.43 24.16 -23.46
CA SER A 78 -10.16 23.62 -24.80
C SER A 78 -10.93 24.37 -25.89
N ILE A 79 -12.20 24.73 -25.63
CA ILE A 79 -13.00 25.52 -26.56
C ILE A 79 -12.49 26.94 -26.66
N THR A 80 -12.06 27.55 -25.54
CA THR A 80 -11.55 28.92 -25.57
C THR A 80 -10.23 28.98 -26.36
N GLY A 81 -9.37 27.97 -26.21
CA GLY A 81 -8.15 27.82 -27.00
C GLY A 81 -8.42 27.64 -28.50
N LEU A 82 -9.41 26.82 -28.87
CA LEU A 82 -9.82 26.63 -30.27
C LEU A 82 -10.51 27.87 -30.86
N ALA A 83 -11.39 28.52 -30.09
CA ALA A 83 -12.09 29.72 -30.51
C ALA A 83 -11.14 30.92 -30.71
N MET A 84 -10.01 30.96 -29.99
CA MET A 84 -8.97 31.99 -30.14
C MET A 84 -8.00 31.69 -31.28
N SER A 85 -7.74 30.42 -31.60
CA SER A 85 -6.77 30.05 -32.64
C SER A 85 -7.33 30.19 -34.06
N VAL A 86 -8.62 29.92 -34.27
CA VAL A 86 -9.27 29.99 -35.59
C VAL A 86 -9.28 31.41 -36.19
N PRO A 87 -9.66 32.49 -35.48
CA PRO A 87 -9.61 33.84 -36.02
C PRO A 87 -8.20 34.30 -36.34
N LEU A 88 -7.23 33.88 -35.51
CA LEU A 88 -5.81 34.20 -35.74
C LEU A 88 -5.36 33.60 -37.08
N ILE A 89 -5.69 32.33 -37.34
CA ILE A 89 -5.33 31.61 -38.57
C ILE A 89 -5.99 32.28 -39.79
N CYS A 90 -7.26 32.67 -39.67
CA CYS A 90 -7.96 33.40 -40.75
C CYS A 90 -7.33 34.78 -41.03
N ILE A 91 -6.92 35.52 -40.01
CA ILE A 91 -6.22 36.81 -40.16
C ILE A 91 -4.86 36.61 -40.85
N ALA A 92 -4.15 35.51 -40.55
CA ALA A 92 -2.88 35.20 -41.20
C ALA A 92 -3.00 34.83 -42.68
N GLU A 93 -4.03 34.08 -43.05
CA GLU A 93 -4.31 33.80 -44.47
C GLU A 93 -4.74 35.07 -45.22
N LEU A 94 -5.56 35.92 -44.61
CA LEU A 94 -5.97 37.20 -45.20
C LEU A 94 -4.80 38.19 -45.35
N ALA A 95 -3.78 38.09 -44.50
CA ALA A 95 -2.57 38.93 -44.58
C ALA A 95 -1.55 38.46 -45.65
N GLY A 96 -1.89 37.45 -46.46
CA GLY A 96 -1.10 37.07 -47.64
C GLY A 96 0.29 36.52 -47.32
N HIS A 97 0.42 35.71 -46.26
CA HIS A 97 1.65 34.99 -45.87
C HIS A 97 2.90 35.86 -45.60
N ARG A 98 2.77 37.18 -45.43
CA ARG A 98 3.93 38.05 -45.14
C ARG A 98 4.45 38.00 -43.70
N LEU A 99 3.82 37.23 -42.82
CA LEU A 99 4.20 37.06 -41.40
C LEU A 99 4.75 35.65 -41.14
N ASP A 100 5.63 35.15 -42.00
CA ASP A 100 5.88 33.71 -42.12
C ASP A 100 6.64 33.01 -40.96
N PRO A 101 7.47 33.67 -40.11
CA PRO A 101 8.09 32.96 -38.99
C PRO A 101 7.47 33.24 -37.61
N LEU A 102 6.82 34.39 -37.39
CA LEU A 102 6.36 34.80 -36.05
C LEU A 102 4.97 34.28 -35.68
N PHE A 103 4.16 33.95 -36.69
CA PHE A 103 2.77 33.55 -36.49
C PHE A 103 2.57 32.26 -35.67
N PRO A 104 3.28 31.13 -35.95
CA PRO A 104 3.14 29.93 -35.12
C PRO A 104 3.65 30.15 -33.68
N LEU A 105 4.60 31.05 -33.49
CA LEU A 105 5.13 31.44 -32.18
C LEU A 105 4.07 32.14 -31.31
N VAL A 106 3.33 33.08 -31.89
CA VAL A 106 2.25 33.79 -31.19
C VAL A 106 1.10 32.83 -30.86
N ALA A 107 0.68 31.99 -31.80
CA ALA A 107 -0.40 31.03 -31.58
C ALA A 107 -0.07 30.00 -30.49
N VAL A 108 1.16 29.46 -30.47
CA VAL A 108 1.62 28.52 -29.43
C VAL A 108 1.75 29.22 -28.07
N SER A 109 2.20 30.48 -28.02
CA SER A 109 2.34 31.23 -26.77
C SER A 109 1.00 31.54 -26.09
N VAL A 110 -0.01 31.93 -26.88
CA VAL A 110 -1.38 32.20 -26.39
C VAL A 110 -2.04 30.91 -25.92
N PHE A 111 -1.87 29.81 -26.67
CA PHE A 111 -2.41 28.50 -26.32
C PHE A 111 -1.79 27.94 -25.02
N LEU A 112 -0.48 28.05 -24.86
CA LEU A 112 0.22 27.59 -23.65
C LEU A 112 -0.09 28.45 -22.42
N SER A 113 -0.23 29.77 -22.58
CA SER A 113 -0.58 30.68 -21.48
C SER A 113 -2.00 30.43 -20.96
N GLY A 114 -2.93 30.05 -21.83
CA GLY A 114 -4.29 29.68 -21.42
C GLY A 114 -4.37 28.33 -20.68
N HIS A 115 -3.43 27.40 -20.92
CA HIS A 115 -3.47 26.04 -20.36
C HIS A 115 -2.60 25.85 -19.10
N PHE A 116 -1.54 26.66 -18.91
CA PHE A 116 -0.57 26.46 -17.84
C PHE A 116 -0.43 27.72 -16.96
N ASN A 117 -1.33 27.88 -16.00
CA ASN A 117 -1.33 29.02 -15.06
C ASN A 117 -0.31 28.85 -13.90
N SER A 118 0.83 28.19 -14.12
CA SER A 118 1.84 27.93 -13.07
C SER A 118 3.28 28.09 -13.60
N ILE A 119 4.13 28.66 -12.73
CA ILE A 119 5.52 29.14 -12.94
C ILE A 119 6.48 28.11 -13.58
N ARG A 120 6.12 26.82 -13.65
CA ARG A 120 6.93 25.79 -14.33
C ARG A 120 6.78 25.73 -15.86
N SER A 121 5.96 26.60 -16.46
CA SER A 121 5.76 26.67 -17.93
C SER A 121 6.96 27.22 -18.71
N GLY A 122 7.85 27.98 -18.06
CA GLY A 122 8.99 28.64 -18.74
C GLY A 122 9.99 27.69 -19.41
N VAL A 123 10.26 26.53 -18.80
CA VAL A 123 11.22 25.55 -19.34
C VAL A 123 10.66 24.84 -20.56
N ILE A 124 9.35 24.55 -20.57
CA ILE A 124 8.67 23.89 -21.70
C ILE A 124 8.58 24.86 -22.88
N VAL A 125 8.29 26.14 -22.62
CA VAL A 125 8.30 27.19 -23.65
C VAL A 125 9.71 27.39 -24.23
N ALA A 126 10.75 27.36 -23.41
CA ALA A 126 12.14 27.51 -23.86
C ALA A 126 12.62 26.32 -24.72
N VAL A 127 12.30 25.08 -24.33
CA VAL A 127 12.66 23.87 -25.11
C VAL A 127 11.91 23.84 -26.44
N MET A 128 10.63 24.23 -26.46
CA MET A 128 9.84 24.31 -27.69
C MET A 128 10.29 25.45 -28.60
N ALA A 129 10.66 26.61 -28.05
CA ALA A 129 11.24 27.72 -28.81
C ALA A 129 12.58 27.31 -29.47
N GLY A 130 13.41 26.54 -28.76
CA GLY A 130 14.65 25.98 -29.31
C GLY A 130 14.39 24.99 -30.46
N PHE A 131 13.36 24.15 -30.33
CA PHE A 131 12.98 23.18 -31.38
C PHE A 131 12.39 23.86 -32.62
N ILE A 132 11.65 24.96 -32.43
CA ILE A 132 11.09 25.77 -33.52
C ILE A 132 12.19 26.54 -34.25
N CYS A 133 13.21 27.06 -33.54
CA CYS A 133 14.38 27.68 -34.17
C CYS A 133 15.16 26.70 -35.06
N LEU A 134 15.20 25.42 -34.68
CA LEU A 134 15.79 24.33 -35.47
C LEU A 134 14.98 23.98 -36.73
N LEU A 135 13.66 24.15 -36.71
CA LEU A 135 12.77 23.82 -37.84
C LEU A 135 12.66 24.90 -38.92
N VAL A 136 13.01 26.16 -38.60
CA VAL A 136 12.99 27.29 -39.55
C VAL A 136 14.18 27.24 -40.54
N SER A 137 15.13 26.34 -40.34
CA SER A 137 16.31 26.18 -41.20
C SER A 137 16.10 25.11 -42.28
N GLY A 138 15.36 25.42 -43.36
CA GLY A 138 15.34 24.56 -44.56
C GLY A 138 14.13 24.76 -45.50
N PRO A 139 14.33 25.15 -46.77
CA PRO A 139 13.23 25.43 -47.69
C PRO A 139 12.95 24.23 -48.62
N SER A 140 11.99 23.36 -48.27
CA SER A 140 11.18 22.65 -49.30
C SER A 140 9.97 21.84 -48.80
N ASP A 141 9.81 21.54 -47.51
CA ASP A 141 8.68 20.69 -47.05
C ASP A 141 7.82 21.35 -45.94
N ILE A 142 7.39 22.59 -46.17
CA ILE A 142 6.64 23.37 -45.18
C ILE A 142 5.22 22.82 -44.97
N LEU A 143 4.57 22.31 -46.02
CA LEU A 143 3.18 21.84 -45.93
C LEU A 143 3.03 20.48 -45.24
N VAL A 144 3.92 19.53 -45.53
CA VAL A 144 3.92 18.20 -44.88
C VAL A 144 4.26 18.33 -43.39
N ARG A 145 5.22 19.20 -43.04
CA ARG A 145 5.58 19.46 -41.64
C ARG A 145 4.47 20.17 -40.86
N ARG A 146 3.63 21.00 -41.50
CA ARG A 146 2.49 21.67 -40.86
C ARG A 146 1.38 20.69 -40.47
N SER A 147 1.09 19.68 -41.29
CA SER A 147 0.06 18.67 -40.97
C SER A 147 0.53 17.70 -39.87
N GLU A 148 1.81 17.31 -39.88
CA GLU A 148 2.41 16.51 -38.80
C GLU A 148 2.36 17.24 -37.45
N TRP A 149 2.62 18.55 -37.46
CA TRP A 149 2.58 19.36 -36.23
C TRP A 149 1.16 19.54 -35.68
N LEU A 150 0.16 19.73 -36.55
CA LEU A 150 -1.25 19.79 -36.15
C LEU A 150 -1.67 18.47 -35.50
N LEU A 151 -1.32 17.33 -36.11
CA LEU A 151 -1.55 16.00 -35.53
C LEU A 151 -0.86 15.82 -34.18
N PHE A 152 0.40 16.23 -34.06
CA PHE A 152 1.13 16.16 -32.79
C PHE A 152 0.47 17.01 -31.70
N SER A 153 0.11 18.26 -32.01
CA SER A 153 -0.54 19.18 -31.06
C SER A 153 -1.93 18.71 -30.60
N ALA A 154 -2.67 18.01 -31.47
CA ALA A 154 -3.96 17.41 -31.11
C ALA A 154 -3.81 16.13 -30.27
N CYS A 155 -2.77 15.33 -30.53
CA CYS A 155 -2.55 14.05 -29.83
C CYS A 155 -1.96 14.21 -28.43
N VAL A 156 -1.09 15.20 -28.20
CA VAL A 156 -0.39 15.38 -26.91
C VAL A 156 -1.36 15.61 -25.73
N PRO A 157 -2.41 16.46 -25.81
CA PRO A 157 -3.38 16.62 -24.73
C PRO A 157 -4.14 15.33 -24.41
N VAL A 158 -4.53 14.58 -25.44
CA VAL A 158 -5.25 13.30 -25.29
C VAL A 158 -4.37 12.26 -24.58
N LEU A 159 -3.10 12.15 -24.97
CA LEU A 159 -2.13 11.27 -24.31
C LEU A 159 -1.84 11.71 -22.87
N PHE A 160 -1.80 13.01 -22.59
CA PHE A 160 -1.57 13.52 -21.24
C PHE A 160 -2.75 13.25 -20.32
N VAL A 161 -3.99 13.45 -20.78
CA VAL A 161 -5.21 13.09 -20.04
C VAL A 161 -5.27 11.57 -19.80
N ALA A 162 -4.99 10.76 -20.83
CA ALA A 162 -4.93 9.31 -20.71
C ALA A 162 -3.87 8.85 -19.70
N ARG A 163 -2.68 9.48 -19.71
CA ARG A 163 -1.59 9.17 -18.78
C ARG A 163 -1.89 9.62 -17.35
N ARG A 164 -2.55 10.77 -17.16
CA ARG A 164 -2.99 11.25 -15.82
C ARG A 164 -4.06 10.33 -15.24
N ARG A 165 -4.97 9.81 -16.07
CA ARG A 165 -5.97 8.79 -15.70
C ARG A 165 -5.30 7.46 -15.36
N LYS A 166 -4.33 7.01 -16.16
CA LYS A 166 -3.53 5.80 -15.89
C LYS A 166 -2.74 5.90 -14.58
N ASN A 167 -2.16 7.07 -14.29
CA ASN A 167 -1.43 7.29 -13.04
C ASN A 167 -2.37 7.26 -11.82
N ARG A 168 -3.55 7.90 -11.87
CA ARG A 168 -4.55 7.79 -10.78
C ARG A 168 -5.03 6.36 -10.56
N LEU A 169 -5.26 5.61 -11.64
CA LEU A 169 -5.60 4.18 -11.56
C LEU A 169 -4.43 3.33 -11.04
N SER A 170 -3.18 3.72 -11.30
CA SER A 170 -1.99 3.03 -10.76
C SER A 170 -1.75 3.31 -9.28
N THR A 171 -2.11 4.50 -8.78
CA THR A 171 -2.04 4.82 -7.34
C THR A 171 -3.08 4.01 -6.56
N ASN A 172 -4.31 3.87 -7.09
CA ASN A 172 -5.32 2.98 -6.49
C ASN A 172 -5.01 1.48 -6.65
N ARG A 173 -4.26 1.10 -7.70
CA ARG A 173 -3.75 -0.28 -7.86
C ARG A 173 -2.49 -0.56 -7.03
N GLY A 174 -1.75 0.46 -6.59
CA GLY A 174 -0.57 0.32 -5.74
C GLY A 174 -0.92 -0.23 -4.37
N VAL A 175 -2.01 0.29 -3.77
CA VAL A 175 -2.56 -0.16 -2.49
C VAL A 175 -3.09 -1.60 -2.55
N THR A 176 -3.57 -2.06 -3.72
CA THR A 176 -4.04 -3.45 -3.92
C THR A 176 -2.99 -4.40 -4.47
N LYS A 177 -1.84 -3.92 -4.98
CA LYS A 177 -0.74 -4.75 -5.49
C LYS A 177 0.45 -4.88 -4.55
N GLN A 178 0.58 -4.06 -3.51
CA GLN A 178 1.58 -4.24 -2.46
C GLN A 178 1.41 -5.55 -1.66
N VAL A 179 0.25 -6.21 -1.77
CA VAL A 179 -0.01 -7.56 -1.23
C VAL A 179 0.53 -8.69 -2.13
N ALA A 180 0.93 -8.43 -3.38
CA ALA A 180 1.10 -9.51 -4.38
C ALA A 180 2.45 -9.61 -5.12
N ALA A 181 3.46 -8.78 -4.85
CA ALA A 181 4.73 -8.95 -5.56
C ALA A 181 5.95 -8.34 -4.84
N VAL A 182 6.72 -9.19 -4.16
CA VAL A 182 8.18 -8.99 -3.99
C VAL A 182 8.86 -10.34 -4.17
N PRO A 183 9.70 -10.51 -5.21
CA PRO A 183 11.01 -11.08 -4.91
C PRO A 183 12.20 -10.51 -5.70
N SER A 184 13.38 -10.82 -5.15
CA SER A 184 14.77 -10.74 -5.66
C SER A 184 15.52 -9.40 -5.41
N ALA A 185 16.77 -9.33 -4.93
CA ALA A 185 17.80 -10.33 -4.59
C ALA A 185 18.92 -9.78 -3.65
N SER A 186 19.58 -10.70 -2.94
CA SER A 186 21.00 -10.76 -2.52
C SER A 186 21.64 -9.70 -1.59
N ARG A 187 21.56 -10.01 -0.29
CA ARG A 187 22.65 -10.02 0.73
C ARG A 187 22.22 -11.10 1.75
N PRO A 188 23.09 -11.91 2.39
CA PRO A 188 22.61 -12.85 3.40
C PRO A 188 22.03 -12.02 4.56
N ALA A 189 20.70 -11.96 4.61
CA ALA A 189 19.98 -11.20 5.60
C ALA A 189 19.96 -11.99 6.90
N VAL A 190 20.42 -11.34 7.96
CA VAL A 190 20.11 -11.71 9.34
C VAL A 190 18.61 -11.47 9.53
N MET A 191 17.89 -12.44 10.12
CA MET A 191 16.47 -12.30 10.42
C MET A 191 16.29 -11.73 11.84
N PRO A 192 15.77 -10.51 12.00
CA PRO A 192 15.29 -10.03 13.29
C PRO A 192 13.86 -10.55 13.45
N ASP A 193 13.69 -11.77 14.00
CA ASP A 193 12.36 -12.36 14.31
C ASP A 193 12.49 -13.68 15.11
N THR A 194 13.63 -13.90 15.77
CA THR A 194 13.92 -15.18 16.44
C THR A 194 13.36 -15.24 17.86
N VAL A 195 13.20 -14.09 18.51
CA VAL A 195 12.61 -13.97 19.86
C VAL A 195 11.14 -14.40 19.87
N ILE A 196 10.35 -14.05 18.85
CA ILE A 196 8.91 -14.42 18.79
C ILE A 196 8.74 -15.93 18.62
N ALA A 197 9.63 -16.61 17.89
CA ALA A 197 9.56 -18.06 17.77
C ALA A 197 9.93 -18.79 19.06
N ALA A 198 10.74 -18.18 19.94
CA ALA A 198 11.18 -18.83 21.16
C ALA A 198 10.00 -19.18 22.09
N ASN A 199 9.01 -18.29 22.20
CA ASN A 199 7.85 -18.51 23.07
C ASN A 199 6.89 -19.57 22.53
N VAL A 200 6.80 -19.69 21.20
CA VAL A 200 5.92 -20.64 20.50
C VAL A 200 6.40 -22.09 20.62
N LEU A 201 7.72 -22.25 20.65
CA LEU A 201 8.37 -23.57 20.64
C LEU A 201 8.27 -24.30 21.97
N ALA A 202 8.15 -23.57 23.07
CA ALA A 202 8.01 -24.13 24.41
C ALA A 202 6.69 -24.93 24.57
N GLU A 203 5.68 -24.69 23.72
CA GLU A 203 4.36 -25.35 23.83
C GLU A 203 4.15 -26.50 22.83
N SER A 204 5.10 -26.76 21.92
CA SER A 204 4.89 -27.77 20.88
C SER A 204 5.41 -29.16 21.26
N SER A 205 4.46 -30.07 21.53
CA SER A 205 4.72 -31.48 21.84
C SER A 205 5.58 -32.22 20.79
N LEU A 206 5.55 -31.81 19.51
CA LEU A 206 6.30 -32.48 18.45
C LEU A 206 7.81 -32.19 18.50
N VAL A 207 8.20 -30.95 18.81
CA VAL A 207 9.61 -30.55 18.95
C VAL A 207 10.23 -31.26 20.15
N ASP A 208 9.50 -31.28 21.26
CA ASP A 208 9.85 -32.03 22.46
C ASP A 208 10.05 -33.52 22.20
N ILE A 209 9.14 -34.15 21.45
CA ILE A 209 9.25 -35.58 21.10
C ILE A 209 10.50 -35.80 20.23
N ALA A 210 10.71 -34.97 19.20
CA ALA A 210 11.86 -35.09 18.32
C ALA A 210 13.19 -34.94 19.06
N LEU A 211 13.27 -33.98 20.00
CA LEU A 211 14.45 -33.80 20.84
C LEU A 211 14.70 -35.00 21.75
N ARG A 212 13.68 -35.52 22.44
CA ARG A 212 13.80 -36.70 23.30
C ARG A 212 14.19 -37.96 22.51
N VAL A 213 13.68 -38.11 21.29
CA VAL A 213 14.07 -39.21 20.41
C VAL A 213 15.54 -39.10 20.04
N ALA A 214 15.98 -37.93 19.58
CA ALA A 214 17.37 -37.69 19.20
C ALA A 214 18.33 -37.88 20.39
N GLU A 215 18.01 -37.29 21.55
CA GLU A 215 18.75 -37.44 22.81
C GLU A 215 19.01 -38.92 23.15
N ARG A 216 17.96 -39.75 23.10
CA ARG A 216 18.05 -41.18 23.39
C ARG A 216 18.87 -41.92 22.33
N SER A 217 18.70 -41.58 21.05
CA SER A 217 19.44 -42.21 19.95
C SER A 217 20.95 -42.03 20.04
N ILE A 218 21.41 -40.87 20.55
CA ILE A 218 22.84 -40.61 20.75
C ILE A 218 23.29 -40.78 22.19
N SER A 219 22.45 -41.28 23.10
CA SER A 219 22.76 -41.36 24.55
C SER A 219 23.37 -40.05 25.09
N ALA A 220 22.75 -38.92 24.73
CA ALA A 220 23.09 -37.62 25.31
C ALA A 220 22.46 -37.50 26.70
N ALA A 221 23.11 -36.74 27.57
CA ALA A 221 22.53 -36.35 28.86
C ALA A 221 21.51 -35.22 28.71
N ASN A 222 21.71 -34.36 27.71
CA ASN A 222 20.82 -33.26 27.39
C ASN A 222 20.93 -32.91 25.91
N LEU A 223 19.81 -32.51 25.30
CA LEU A 223 19.75 -31.95 23.97
C LEU A 223 18.99 -30.62 23.99
N SER A 224 19.67 -29.54 23.62
CA SER A 224 19.15 -28.17 23.67
C SER A 224 19.16 -27.52 22.28
N LEU A 225 18.03 -26.97 21.86
CA LEU A 225 17.91 -26.12 20.68
C LEU A 225 18.12 -24.66 21.07
N LEU A 226 19.14 -24.05 20.49
CA LEU A 226 19.46 -22.64 20.67
C LEU A 226 19.18 -21.88 19.37
N LEU A 227 18.45 -20.77 19.44
CA LEU A 227 18.20 -19.89 18.30
C LEU A 227 19.01 -18.60 18.44
N LEU A 228 19.51 -18.09 17.31
CA LEU A 228 20.22 -16.81 17.26
C LEU A 228 19.25 -15.66 17.51
N GLU A 229 19.59 -14.69 18.36
CA GLU A 229 18.80 -13.48 18.62
C GLU A 229 19.55 -12.19 18.29
N GLY A 230 18.77 -11.15 17.98
CA GLY A 230 19.30 -9.82 17.64
C GLY A 230 20.19 -9.84 16.40
N ASP A 231 21.37 -9.21 16.51
CA ASP A 231 22.39 -9.13 15.45
C ASP A 231 23.19 -10.44 15.25
N ASN A 232 22.60 -11.60 15.55
CA ASN A 232 23.26 -12.91 15.60
C ASN A 232 24.44 -13.01 16.57
N SER A 233 24.46 -12.17 17.61
CA SER A 233 25.50 -12.18 18.63
C SER A 233 25.14 -13.08 19.82
N ILE A 234 23.85 -13.37 20.02
CA ILE A 234 23.36 -14.09 21.18
C ILE A 234 22.62 -15.35 20.72
N LEU A 235 22.84 -16.46 21.42
CA LEU A 235 22.05 -17.68 21.33
C LEU A 235 21.16 -17.79 22.55
N ARG A 236 19.86 -17.98 22.36
CA ARG A 236 18.91 -18.29 23.44
C ARG A 236 18.49 -19.75 23.36
N VAL A 237 18.48 -20.45 24.50
CA VAL A 237 17.88 -21.78 24.61
C VAL A 237 16.36 -21.65 24.54
N VAL A 238 15.80 -22.28 23.52
CA VAL A 238 14.38 -22.18 23.21
C VAL A 238 13.63 -23.46 23.56
N CYS A 239 14.29 -24.60 23.39
CA CYS A 239 13.76 -25.89 23.75
C CYS A 239 14.91 -26.76 24.26
N SER A 240 14.68 -27.58 25.26
CA SER A 240 15.70 -28.42 25.87
C SER A 240 15.05 -29.62 26.53
N THR A 241 15.75 -30.76 26.55
CA THR A 241 15.32 -31.91 27.36
C THR A 241 15.53 -31.64 28.85
N ASP A 242 16.46 -30.76 29.19
CA ASP A 242 16.55 -30.12 30.51
C ASP A 242 15.85 -28.77 30.53
N HIS A 243 14.63 -28.75 31.08
CA HIS A 243 13.80 -27.56 31.15
C HIS A 243 14.40 -26.44 32.03
N SER A 244 15.40 -26.72 32.88
CA SER A 244 16.07 -25.69 33.68
C SER A 244 16.86 -24.69 32.83
N LEU A 245 17.25 -25.09 31.63
CA LEU A 245 18.03 -24.27 30.70
C LEU A 245 17.17 -23.37 29.81
N LEU A 246 15.84 -23.47 29.87
CA LEU A 246 14.97 -22.66 29.03
C LEU A 246 15.18 -21.17 29.29
N GLY A 247 15.39 -20.41 28.21
CA GLY A 247 15.61 -18.97 28.26
C GLY A 247 17.05 -18.55 28.57
N VAL A 248 17.94 -19.48 28.91
CA VAL A 248 19.37 -19.19 29.09
C VAL A 248 19.96 -18.63 27.79
N THR A 249 20.82 -17.62 27.90
CA THR A 249 21.46 -16.97 26.76
C THR A 249 22.97 -17.09 26.80
N THR A 250 23.62 -17.25 25.65
CA THR A 250 25.09 -17.27 25.55
C THR A 250 25.59 -16.57 24.29
N ASP A 251 26.87 -16.25 24.23
CA ASP A 251 27.49 -15.60 23.07
C ASP A 251 27.61 -16.60 21.91
N ALA A 252 27.05 -16.22 20.76
CA ALA A 252 27.04 -17.02 19.54
C ALA A 252 28.44 -17.30 18.98
N GLN A 253 29.42 -16.45 19.26
CA GLN A 253 30.79 -16.59 18.76
C GLN A 253 31.68 -17.46 19.66
N PHE A 254 31.17 -17.84 20.84
CA PHE A 254 31.94 -18.52 21.85
C PHE A 254 32.09 -20.03 21.59
N GLY A 255 33.30 -20.54 21.80
CA GLY A 255 33.60 -21.97 21.83
C GLY A 255 33.06 -22.78 20.65
N VAL A 256 32.39 -23.88 20.97
CA VAL A 256 31.81 -24.83 19.99
C VAL A 256 30.69 -24.21 19.16
N PHE A 257 29.95 -23.26 19.72
CA PHE A 257 28.87 -22.55 19.02
C PHE A 257 29.41 -21.72 17.88
N GLY A 258 30.42 -20.88 18.17
CA GLY A 258 31.09 -20.08 17.16
C GLY A 258 31.74 -20.93 16.07
N GLY A 259 32.27 -22.11 16.44
CA GLY A 259 32.75 -23.09 15.47
C GLY A 259 31.66 -23.56 14.50
N ALA A 260 30.51 -23.99 15.03
CA ALA A 260 29.40 -24.49 14.22
C ALA A 260 28.77 -23.39 13.37
N ILE A 261 28.62 -22.18 13.93
CA ILE A 261 28.06 -21.01 13.26
C ILE A 261 28.96 -20.53 12.11
N ARG A 262 30.26 -20.36 12.34
CA ARG A 262 31.19 -19.85 11.32
C ARG A 262 31.43 -20.84 10.19
N THR A 263 31.57 -22.12 10.51
CA THR A 263 31.82 -23.16 9.49
C THR A 263 30.54 -23.57 8.78
N GLY A 264 29.39 -23.38 9.42
CA GLY A 264 28.13 -23.96 8.97
C GLY A 264 28.13 -25.49 8.99
N ASN A 265 29.07 -26.13 9.69
CA ASN A 265 29.16 -27.58 9.84
C ASN A 265 29.03 -27.97 11.30
N GLY A 266 28.65 -29.22 11.54
CA GLY A 266 28.63 -29.76 12.90
C GLY A 266 30.02 -29.80 13.52
N VAL A 267 30.10 -29.48 14.81
CA VAL A 267 31.33 -29.51 15.62
C VAL A 267 31.18 -30.58 16.68
N LEU A 268 32.18 -31.44 16.79
CA LEU A 268 32.25 -32.50 17.78
C LEU A 268 33.47 -32.25 18.69
N ALA A 269 33.21 -32.09 19.97
CA ALA A 269 34.21 -31.80 21.00
C ALA A 269 34.15 -32.89 22.08
N ASN A 270 35.00 -33.90 21.93
CA ASN A 270 35.11 -35.03 22.86
C ASN A 270 35.98 -34.73 24.09
N HIS A 271 36.30 -33.47 24.34
CA HIS A 271 36.89 -33.00 25.60
C HIS A 271 36.61 -31.50 25.68
N ILE A 272 35.64 -31.10 26.49
CA ILE A 272 35.40 -29.69 26.76
C ILE A 272 36.26 -29.21 27.93
N GLY A 273 37.10 -28.21 27.66
CA GLY A 273 37.83 -27.46 28.68
C GLY A 273 37.03 -26.25 29.16
N ARG A 274 37.73 -25.26 29.74
CA ARG A 274 37.14 -23.99 30.22
C ARG A 274 36.45 -23.12 29.15
N SER A 275 36.48 -23.54 27.88
CA SER A 275 35.93 -22.82 26.73
C SER A 275 34.45 -23.13 26.46
N PHE A 276 33.75 -23.74 27.42
CA PHE A 276 32.32 -24.04 27.35
C PHE A 276 31.58 -23.17 28.39
N PRO A 277 30.46 -22.51 28.06
CA PRO A 277 29.86 -21.54 28.99
C PRO A 277 29.42 -22.17 30.30
N GLU A 278 29.62 -21.44 31.39
CA GLU A 278 29.29 -21.89 32.75
C GLU A 278 27.79 -22.14 32.91
N ASP A 279 26.93 -21.36 32.25
CA ASP A 279 25.46 -21.53 32.32
C ASP A 279 24.96 -22.86 31.76
N PHE A 280 25.79 -23.57 30.99
CA PHE A 280 25.50 -24.89 30.44
C PHE A 280 26.22 -26.01 31.18
N GLN A 281 27.05 -25.66 32.16
CA GLN A 281 27.69 -26.59 33.07
C GLN A 281 26.75 -26.70 34.28
N GLY A 282 26.02 -27.81 34.39
CA GLY A 282 25.28 -28.13 35.61
C GLY A 282 26.21 -28.27 36.81
N ASP A 283 25.69 -28.80 37.92
CA ASP A 283 26.50 -29.07 39.12
C ASP A 283 27.72 -29.95 38.81
N MET A 284 28.74 -29.94 39.68
CA MET A 284 30.05 -30.58 39.43
C MET A 284 29.97 -32.06 38.97
N GLU A 285 28.94 -32.81 39.38
CA GLU A 285 28.70 -34.21 38.96
C GLU A 285 28.01 -34.34 37.59
N GLU A 286 27.30 -33.29 37.15
CA GLU A 286 26.58 -33.21 35.88
C GLU A 286 27.30 -32.37 34.82
N GLN A 287 28.56 -32.00 35.07
CA GLN A 287 29.35 -31.27 34.09
C GLN A 287 29.48 -32.07 32.80
N ALA A 288 29.04 -31.45 31.70
CA ALA A 288 29.26 -31.99 30.37
C ALA A 288 30.77 -32.20 30.17
N LYS A 289 31.16 -33.37 29.68
CA LYS A 289 32.54 -33.73 29.34
C LYS A 289 32.76 -33.71 27.83
N HIS A 290 31.68 -33.99 27.10
CA HIS A 290 31.64 -34.06 25.64
C HIS A 290 30.46 -33.26 25.14
N VAL A 291 30.69 -32.56 24.04
CA VAL A 291 29.68 -31.71 23.43
C VAL A 291 29.67 -31.91 21.93
N LEU A 292 28.48 -31.93 21.37
CA LEU A 292 28.25 -32.00 19.93
C LEU A 292 27.28 -30.88 19.57
N CYS A 293 27.69 -30.04 18.62
CA CYS A 293 26.94 -28.87 18.20
C CYS A 293 26.69 -28.95 16.69
N SER A 294 25.43 -29.06 16.28
CA SER A 294 25.03 -29.05 14.88
C SER A 294 24.34 -27.73 14.52
N PRO A 295 24.67 -27.08 13.40
CA PRO A 295 23.99 -25.87 12.97
C PRO A 295 22.56 -26.16 12.50
N VAL A 296 21.61 -25.35 12.97
CA VAL A 296 20.22 -25.38 12.51
C VAL A 296 20.07 -24.36 11.41
N LYS A 297 19.79 -24.82 10.19
CA LYS A 297 19.70 -23.96 8.99
C LYS A 297 18.30 -23.96 8.41
N ARG A 298 17.86 -22.79 7.95
CA ARG A 298 16.67 -22.58 7.12
C ARG A 298 17.11 -22.34 5.69
N GLY A 299 17.15 -23.40 4.89
CA GLY A 299 17.78 -23.36 3.58
C GLY A 299 19.26 -22.96 3.69
N ARG A 300 19.63 -21.77 3.21
CA ARG A 300 20.99 -21.24 3.28
C ARG A 300 21.25 -20.33 4.49
N VAL A 301 20.21 -19.99 5.25
CA VAL A 301 20.31 -19.06 6.39
C VAL A 301 20.51 -19.86 7.67
N LEU A 302 21.47 -19.46 8.49
CA LEU A 302 21.67 -20.06 9.80
C LEU A 302 20.64 -19.48 10.78
N ALA A 303 19.89 -20.35 11.46
CA ALA A 303 18.87 -19.96 12.42
C ALA A 303 19.34 -20.15 13.88
N GLY A 304 20.30 -21.03 14.11
CA GLY A 304 20.71 -21.42 15.45
C GLY A 304 21.60 -22.65 15.45
N VAL A 305 21.65 -23.34 16.58
CA VAL A 305 22.42 -24.56 16.80
C VAL A 305 21.66 -25.53 17.68
N LEU A 306 21.83 -26.83 17.42
CA LEU A 306 21.37 -27.92 18.25
C LEU A 306 22.58 -28.47 19.02
N LEU A 307 22.50 -28.42 20.34
CA LEU A 307 23.56 -28.76 21.26
C LEU A 307 23.22 -30.05 21.99
N ALA A 308 24.04 -31.09 21.80
CA ALA A 308 24.00 -32.29 22.62
C ALA A 308 25.16 -32.26 23.62
N GLN A 309 24.86 -32.62 24.86
CA GLN A 309 25.82 -32.73 25.94
C GLN A 309 25.87 -34.17 26.44
N ARG A 310 27.04 -34.61 26.88
CA ARG A 310 27.21 -35.92 27.52
C ARG A 310 28.18 -35.80 28.70
N THR A 311 27.80 -36.42 29.80
CA THR A 311 28.52 -36.39 31.09
C THR A 311 29.38 -37.63 31.34
N THR A 312 29.21 -38.68 30.53
CA THR A 312 30.00 -39.91 30.63
C THR A 312 31.43 -39.72 30.10
N GLU A 313 32.34 -40.65 30.42
CA GLU A 313 33.73 -40.59 29.93
C GLU A 313 33.86 -40.87 28.42
N VAL A 314 32.86 -41.50 27.82
CA VAL A 314 32.88 -41.90 26.41
C VAL A 314 32.39 -40.76 25.53
N GLY A 315 33.28 -40.24 24.66
CA GLY A 315 32.97 -39.19 23.70
C GLY A 315 31.93 -39.57 22.65
N PHE A 316 31.41 -38.57 21.94
CA PHE A 316 30.50 -38.78 20.82
C PHE A 316 31.24 -39.43 19.65
N GLU A 317 30.52 -40.29 18.93
CA GLU A 317 31.02 -40.87 17.68
C GLU A 317 30.68 -39.96 16.50
N PRO A 318 31.44 -40.03 15.39
CA PRO A 318 31.11 -39.28 14.18
C PRO A 318 29.70 -39.56 13.65
N GLU A 319 29.18 -40.77 13.82
CA GLU A 319 27.81 -41.15 13.45
C GLU A 319 26.76 -40.38 14.27
N SER A 320 27.07 -40.06 15.53
CA SER A 320 26.20 -39.21 16.36
C SER A 320 26.03 -37.82 15.76
N LEU A 321 27.04 -37.30 15.05
CA LEU A 321 26.95 -36.01 14.36
C LEU A 321 25.95 -36.04 13.21
N ALA A 322 25.88 -37.14 12.47
CA ALA A 322 24.91 -37.30 11.39
C ALA A 322 23.47 -37.32 11.94
N ILE A 323 23.24 -38.07 13.03
CA ILE A 323 21.92 -38.13 13.69
C ILE A 323 21.47 -36.74 14.18
N VAL A 324 22.37 -35.99 14.83
CA VAL A 324 22.03 -34.65 15.32
C VAL A 324 21.86 -33.65 14.16
N ALA A 325 22.60 -33.80 13.07
CA ALA A 325 22.42 -32.99 11.87
C ALA A 325 21.05 -33.23 11.22
N GLU A 326 20.62 -34.49 11.10
CA GLU A 326 19.28 -34.85 10.62
C GLU A 326 18.19 -34.33 11.56
N ALA A 327 18.37 -34.47 12.87
CA ALA A 327 17.46 -33.89 13.87
C ALA A 327 17.39 -32.36 13.75
N SER A 328 18.53 -31.69 13.50
CA SER A 328 18.58 -30.24 13.29
C SER A 328 17.76 -29.80 12.07
N GLU A 329 17.82 -30.58 10.98
CA GLU A 329 17.04 -30.31 9.78
C GLU A 329 15.55 -30.52 10.00
N LEU A 330 15.16 -31.62 10.66
CA LEU A 330 13.77 -31.91 11.02
C LEU A 330 13.19 -30.80 11.91
N LEU A 331 13.93 -30.38 12.93
CA LEU A 331 13.54 -29.29 13.82
C LEU A 331 13.41 -27.97 13.06
N SER A 332 14.32 -27.67 12.13
CA SER A 332 14.23 -26.49 11.26
C SER A 332 12.95 -26.45 10.43
N GLN A 333 12.53 -27.60 9.88
CA GLN A 333 11.29 -27.68 9.11
C GLN A 333 10.06 -27.47 10.01
N SER A 334 10.05 -28.07 11.20
CA SER A 334 8.98 -27.87 12.19
C SER A 334 8.84 -26.40 12.59
N LEU A 335 9.97 -25.73 12.83
CA LEU A 335 10.05 -24.29 13.14
C LEU A 335 9.44 -23.41 12.05
N LEU A 336 9.69 -23.74 10.79
CA LEU A 336 9.15 -23.00 9.65
C LEU A 336 7.64 -23.21 9.53
N ALA A 337 7.19 -24.45 9.70
CA ALA A 337 5.77 -24.79 9.62
C ALA A 337 4.95 -24.06 10.70
N GLN A 338 5.44 -24.04 11.95
CA GLN A 338 4.76 -23.36 13.06
C GLN A 338 4.57 -21.86 12.78
N ARG A 339 5.62 -21.16 12.38
CA ARG A 339 5.54 -19.73 12.04
C ARG A 339 4.55 -19.45 10.90
N GLN A 340 4.50 -20.34 9.93
CA GLN A 340 3.55 -20.19 8.82
C GLN A 340 2.12 -20.41 9.30
N ILE A 341 1.89 -21.38 10.19
CA ILE A 341 0.59 -21.63 10.80
C ILE A 341 0.17 -20.40 11.61
N GLU A 342 1.04 -19.85 12.45
CA GLU A 342 0.72 -18.67 13.27
C GLU A 342 0.35 -17.46 12.44
N ARG A 343 1.16 -17.13 11.42
CA ARG A 343 0.82 -16.03 10.51
C ARG A 343 -0.52 -16.24 9.84
N VAL A 344 -0.85 -17.48 9.49
CA VAL A 344 -2.14 -17.83 8.90
C VAL A 344 -3.25 -17.72 9.95
N THR A 345 -3.03 -18.16 11.18
CA THR A 345 -3.99 -18.09 12.29
C THR A 345 -4.25 -16.64 12.68
N ASP A 346 -3.22 -15.80 12.81
CA ASP A 346 -3.33 -14.38 13.10
C ASP A 346 -4.12 -13.66 12.00
N ALA A 347 -3.77 -13.90 10.74
CA ALA A 347 -4.50 -13.35 9.59
C ALA A 347 -5.95 -13.86 9.54
N HIS A 348 -6.20 -15.12 9.92
CA HIS A 348 -7.53 -15.67 10.00
C HIS A 348 -8.35 -14.99 11.09
N HIS A 349 -7.80 -14.84 12.29
CA HIS A 349 -8.46 -14.13 13.39
C HIS A 349 -8.71 -12.66 13.07
N GLU A 350 -7.77 -11.98 12.43
CA GLU A 350 -7.97 -10.61 11.95
C GLU A 350 -9.13 -10.54 10.95
N LEU A 351 -9.18 -11.49 10.00
CA LEU A 351 -10.25 -11.57 9.01
C LEU A 351 -11.61 -11.92 9.64
N GLU A 352 -11.64 -12.81 10.63
CA GLU A 352 -12.85 -13.14 11.40
C GLU A 352 -13.39 -11.91 12.13
N ARG A 353 -12.53 -11.17 12.85
CA ARG A 353 -12.90 -9.92 13.52
C ARG A 353 -13.44 -8.90 12.51
N PHE A 354 -12.80 -8.78 11.35
CA PHE A 354 -13.28 -7.90 10.28
C PHE A 354 -14.65 -8.32 9.73
N PHE A 355 -14.89 -9.63 9.53
CA PHE A 355 -16.17 -10.14 9.06
C PHE A 355 -17.28 -9.96 10.10
N GLU A 356 -16.98 -10.17 11.38
CA GLU A 356 -17.91 -9.94 12.49
C GLU A 356 -18.29 -8.45 12.58
N ALA A 357 -17.31 -7.54 12.57
CA ALA A 357 -17.53 -6.10 12.50
C ALA A 357 -18.40 -5.71 11.29
N SER A 358 -18.11 -6.28 10.12
CA SER A 358 -18.89 -6.04 8.90
C SER A 358 -20.33 -6.55 9.02
N ARG A 359 -20.57 -7.71 9.67
CA ARG A 359 -21.92 -8.22 9.91
C ARG A 359 -22.70 -7.34 10.87
N MET A 360 -22.08 -6.87 11.95
CA MET A 360 -22.70 -5.96 12.92
C MET A 360 -23.17 -4.68 12.23
N LEU A 361 -22.28 -4.04 11.46
CA LEU A 361 -22.61 -2.83 10.71
C LEU A 361 -23.74 -3.04 9.68
N ASN A 362 -23.78 -4.19 9.00
CA ASN A 362 -24.84 -4.51 8.03
C ASN A 362 -26.18 -4.87 8.70
N SER A 363 -26.18 -5.24 9.99
CA SER A 363 -27.39 -5.60 10.72
C SER A 363 -28.13 -4.39 11.31
N ALA A 364 -27.45 -3.25 11.43
CA ALA A 364 -28.02 -2.02 11.96
C ALA A 364 -29.09 -1.45 11.01
N LEU A 365 -30.27 -1.15 11.55
CA LEU A 365 -31.44 -0.66 10.79
C LEU A 365 -31.66 0.83 10.96
N THR A 366 -31.03 1.45 11.95
CA THR A 366 -31.13 2.89 12.23
C THR A 366 -29.76 3.56 12.28
N PRO A 367 -29.65 4.88 12.02
CA PRO A 367 -28.36 5.58 12.10
C PRO A 367 -27.69 5.50 13.49
N GLU A 368 -28.49 5.52 14.56
CA GLU A 368 -28.00 5.39 15.94
C GLU A 368 -27.42 3.98 16.20
N GLU A 369 -28.09 2.94 15.68
CA GLU A 369 -27.57 1.57 15.70
C GLU A 369 -26.28 1.43 14.88
N VAL A 370 -26.17 2.13 13.75
CA VAL A 370 -24.93 2.12 12.94
C VAL A 370 -23.77 2.72 13.74
N PHE A 371 -23.98 3.84 14.43
CA PHE A 371 -22.90 4.49 15.20
C PHE A 371 -22.47 3.65 16.41
N SER A 372 -23.42 3.09 17.15
CA SER A 372 -23.12 2.20 18.27
C SER A 372 -22.45 0.89 17.81
N SER A 373 -22.90 0.30 16.71
CA SER A 373 -22.26 -0.88 16.11
C SER A 373 -20.85 -0.56 15.60
N CYS A 374 -20.63 0.66 15.08
CA CYS A 374 -19.32 1.13 14.66
C CYS A 374 -18.37 1.25 15.86
N ASN A 375 -18.84 1.74 17.01
CA ASN A 375 -18.01 1.78 18.21
C ASN A 375 -17.64 0.39 18.71
N GLN A 376 -18.61 -0.53 18.77
CA GLN A 376 -18.34 -1.93 19.16
C GLN A 376 -17.37 -2.60 18.18
N ALA A 377 -17.50 -2.32 16.88
CA ALA A 377 -16.56 -2.80 15.87
C ALA A 377 -15.14 -2.25 16.07
N LEU A 378 -15.00 -1.01 16.51
CA LEU A 378 -13.70 -0.42 16.83
C LEU A 378 -13.07 -1.07 18.06
N GLU A 379 -13.85 -1.30 19.13
CA GLU A 379 -13.40 -2.00 20.33
C GLU A 379 -12.91 -3.43 20.06
N MET A 380 -13.40 -4.10 19.01
CA MET A 380 -12.88 -5.41 18.59
C MET A 380 -11.52 -5.32 17.88
N ILE A 381 -11.18 -4.16 17.30
CA ILE A 381 -9.96 -3.97 16.51
C ILE A 381 -8.82 -3.47 17.41
N GLY A 382 -9.11 -2.64 18.41
CA GLY A 382 -8.12 -2.14 19.35
C GLY A 382 -8.73 -1.32 20.49
N ASP A 383 -7.88 -0.99 21.46
CA ASP A 383 -8.26 -0.18 22.62
C ASP A 383 -8.13 1.31 22.28
N PHE A 384 -9.22 2.05 22.49
CA PHE A 384 -9.27 3.48 22.20
C PHE A 384 -9.87 4.27 23.38
N ASP A 385 -9.26 5.39 23.72
CA ASP A 385 -9.74 6.29 24.78
C ASP A 385 -10.81 7.28 24.26
N LEU A 386 -10.84 7.48 22.94
CA LEU A 386 -11.80 8.32 22.24
C LEU A 386 -12.21 7.67 20.92
N SER A 387 -13.52 7.61 20.68
CA SER A 387 -14.07 7.38 19.34
C SER A 387 -15.12 8.44 19.03
N ALA A 388 -15.14 8.96 17.80
CA ALA A 388 -16.17 9.90 17.39
C ALA A 388 -16.50 9.77 15.92
N ILE A 389 -17.77 10.02 15.58
CA ILE A 389 -18.23 10.07 14.19
C ILE A 389 -18.77 11.46 13.93
N THR A 390 -18.33 12.04 12.82
CA THR A 390 -18.82 13.32 12.32
C THR A 390 -19.58 13.09 11.03
N TRP A 391 -20.60 13.92 10.79
CA TRP A 391 -21.42 13.83 9.60
C TRP A 391 -21.80 15.21 9.08
N SER A 392 -21.79 15.38 7.75
CA SER A 392 -22.34 16.55 7.07
C SER A 392 -23.78 16.25 6.64
N ALA A 393 -24.71 17.08 7.09
CA ALA A 393 -26.12 16.98 6.71
C ALA A 393 -26.39 17.48 5.28
N GLY A 394 -25.47 18.28 4.72
CA GLY A 394 -25.62 18.89 3.40
C GLY A 394 -24.99 18.09 2.26
N GLY A 395 -25.12 18.62 1.02
CA GLY A 395 -24.53 18.04 -0.19
C GLY A 395 -23.00 18.10 -0.22
N SER A 396 -22.39 17.77 -1.37
CA SER A 396 -20.91 17.76 -1.54
C SER A 396 -20.22 19.09 -1.22
N ASP A 397 -20.96 20.18 -1.25
CA ASP A 397 -20.43 21.55 -1.12
C ASP A 397 -20.66 22.12 0.28
N ASP A 398 -21.32 21.36 1.16
CA ASP A 398 -21.59 21.75 2.54
C ASP A 398 -20.56 21.12 3.48
N TYR A 399 -19.61 21.94 3.91
CA TYR A 399 -18.58 21.59 4.87
C TYR A 399 -19.05 21.75 6.32
N THR A 400 -20.33 22.06 6.57
CA THR A 400 -20.87 22.10 7.93
C THR A 400 -21.05 20.68 8.44
N GLN A 401 -20.11 20.26 9.29
CA GLN A 401 -20.13 18.96 9.94
C GLN A 401 -20.52 19.12 11.41
N SER A 402 -21.24 18.13 11.92
CA SER A 402 -21.48 17.99 13.35
C SER A 402 -20.99 16.64 13.86
N VAL A 403 -20.63 16.60 15.14
CA VAL A 403 -20.34 15.35 15.83
C VAL A 403 -21.66 14.63 16.10
N VAL A 404 -21.88 13.50 15.43
CA VAL A 404 -23.12 12.70 15.56
C VAL A 404 -22.99 11.58 16.58
N TYR A 405 -21.76 11.16 16.88
CA TYR A 405 -21.47 10.16 17.90
C TYR A 405 -20.13 10.46 18.56
N LEU A 406 -20.04 10.19 19.86
CA LEU A 406 -18.85 10.38 20.68
C LEU A 406 -18.86 9.35 21.82
N SER A 407 -17.78 8.59 21.97
CA SER A 407 -17.54 7.65 23.06
C SER A 407 -16.18 7.94 23.73
N GLY A 408 -16.09 7.76 25.05
CA GLY A 408 -14.89 8.00 25.87
C GLY A 408 -15.12 8.90 27.09
N ASP A 409 -14.19 8.85 28.06
CA ASP A 409 -14.22 9.55 29.36
C ASP A 409 -14.14 11.10 29.28
N HIS A 410 -14.07 11.65 28.07
CA HIS A 410 -13.87 13.07 27.81
C HIS A 410 -15.06 13.76 27.14
N ALA A 411 -16.23 13.12 27.11
CA ALA A 411 -17.43 13.66 26.50
C ALA A 411 -18.09 14.77 27.34
N PRO A 412 -18.32 15.94 26.74
CA PRO A 412 -19.71 16.38 26.66
C PRO A 412 -20.12 16.67 25.21
N ALA A 413 -21.39 16.42 24.90
CA ALA A 413 -22.18 16.86 23.73
C ALA A 413 -21.80 16.34 22.33
N ALA A 414 -22.42 15.20 21.95
CA ALA A 414 -22.89 15.04 20.58
C ALA A 414 -23.70 16.30 20.15
N GLY A 415 -23.53 16.76 18.92
CA GLY A 415 -24.17 17.97 18.39
C GLY A 415 -23.27 19.21 18.30
N PHE A 416 -21.98 19.13 18.65
CA PHE A 416 -21.04 20.21 18.37
C PHE A 416 -20.88 20.44 16.88
N GLN A 417 -20.93 21.72 16.47
CA GLN A 417 -20.51 22.13 15.14
C GLN A 417 -18.99 22.17 15.07
N ILE A 418 -18.46 21.61 13.99
CA ILE A 418 -17.03 21.53 13.71
C ILE A 418 -16.58 22.86 13.10
N ASP A 419 -15.40 23.35 13.50
CA ASP A 419 -14.76 24.50 12.86
C ASP A 419 -14.29 24.09 11.45
N PRO A 420 -14.90 24.62 10.37
CA PRO A 420 -14.62 24.17 9.01
C PRO A 420 -13.22 24.57 8.51
N GLU A 421 -12.56 25.55 9.15
CA GLU A 421 -11.28 26.07 8.70
C GLU A 421 -10.09 25.52 9.48
N LYS A 422 -10.28 25.17 10.75
CA LYS A 422 -9.17 24.89 11.68
C LYS A 422 -9.19 23.49 12.28
N SER A 423 -10.25 22.71 12.06
CA SER A 423 -10.34 21.37 12.62
C SER A 423 -9.68 20.32 11.73
N LEU A 424 -9.07 19.31 12.35
CA LEU A 424 -8.54 18.14 11.64
C LEU A 424 -9.66 17.42 10.88
N SER A 425 -10.85 17.29 11.48
CA SER A 425 -11.99 16.63 10.86
C SER A 425 -12.44 17.30 9.56
N ALA A 426 -12.59 18.63 9.57
CA ALA A 426 -12.94 19.37 8.35
C ALA A 426 -11.82 19.29 7.30
N MET A 427 -10.55 19.30 7.74
CA MET A 427 -9.40 19.19 6.86
C MET A 427 -9.32 17.82 6.18
N VAL A 428 -9.67 16.73 6.89
CA VAL A 428 -9.80 15.38 6.33
C VAL A 428 -10.92 15.31 5.29
N VAL A 429 -12.07 15.93 5.54
CA VAL A 429 -13.17 15.97 4.55
C VAL A 429 -12.78 16.76 3.31
N LYS A 430 -12.13 17.91 3.47
CA LYS A 430 -11.68 18.75 2.37
C LYS A 430 -10.61 18.07 1.51
N ASN A 431 -9.67 17.37 2.13
CA ASN A 431 -8.52 16.82 1.43
C ASN A 431 -8.67 15.34 1.04
N GLY A 432 -9.60 14.62 1.68
CA GLY A 432 -9.92 13.22 1.40
C GLY A 432 -8.85 12.20 1.75
N HIS A 433 -7.93 12.54 2.64
CA HIS A 433 -6.93 11.65 3.22
C HIS A 433 -6.94 11.79 4.73
N TYR A 434 -6.42 10.77 5.42
CA TYR A 434 -6.36 10.74 6.87
C TYR A 434 -5.37 11.75 7.42
N LEU A 435 -5.60 12.21 8.64
CA LEU A 435 -4.73 13.14 9.37
C LEU A 435 -4.77 12.82 10.87
N PRO A 436 -3.75 13.23 11.65
CA PRO A 436 -2.43 13.72 11.22
C PRO A 436 -1.59 12.63 10.54
N LEU A 437 -0.66 13.05 9.67
CA LEU A 437 0.35 12.14 9.12
C LEU A 437 1.34 11.77 10.23
N GLY A 438 1.38 10.49 10.60
CA GLY A 438 2.21 9.98 11.70
C GLY A 438 1.49 9.91 13.06
N GLY A 439 0.18 10.12 13.14
CA GLY A 439 -0.60 9.84 14.35
C GLY A 439 -0.39 10.81 15.54
N GLU A 440 0.71 11.55 15.61
CA GLU A 440 0.99 12.49 16.70
C GLU A 440 -0.08 13.59 16.82
N TYR A 441 -0.72 13.69 17.98
CA TYR A 441 -1.71 14.72 18.23
C TYR A 441 -1.13 15.95 18.93
N ARG A 442 -1.16 17.09 18.23
CA ARG A 442 -0.70 18.40 18.74
C ARG A 442 -1.86 19.38 18.84
N ARG A 443 -2.59 19.30 19.94
CA ARG A 443 -3.81 20.09 20.22
C ARG A 443 -3.68 21.59 19.99
N GLU A 444 -2.54 22.18 20.35
CA GLU A 444 -2.32 23.63 20.19
C GLU A 444 -2.27 24.07 18.72
N SER A 445 -1.83 23.17 17.84
CA SER A 445 -1.66 23.47 16.41
C SER A 445 -2.91 23.18 15.58
N ALA A 446 -3.66 22.11 15.92
CA ALA A 446 -4.82 21.66 15.16
C ALA A 446 -5.83 20.94 16.07
N PRO A 447 -6.95 21.59 16.49
CA PRO A 447 -8.01 20.91 17.22
C PRO A 447 -8.69 19.83 16.36
N ILE A 448 -9.28 18.81 16.99
CA ILE A 448 -9.95 17.71 16.28
C ILE A 448 -11.29 18.16 15.70
N PHE A 449 -12.11 18.84 16.51
CA PHE A 449 -13.41 19.39 16.14
C PHE A 449 -13.47 20.91 16.30
N HIS A 450 -13.08 21.42 17.47
CA HIS A 450 -13.15 22.85 17.80
C HIS A 450 -12.18 23.24 18.93
N LYS A 451 -11.68 24.48 18.96
CA LYS A 451 -10.73 24.94 20.00
C LYS A 451 -11.25 24.86 21.45
N ALA A 452 -12.57 24.92 21.62
CA ALA A 452 -13.23 24.86 22.91
C ALA A 452 -13.49 23.43 23.41
N GLU A 453 -13.18 22.41 22.61
CA GLU A 453 -13.33 21.01 23.00
C GLU A 453 -12.44 20.70 24.21
N LYS A 454 -12.95 19.92 25.16
CA LYS A 454 -12.20 19.43 26.33
C LYS A 454 -11.86 17.94 26.18
N LEU A 455 -11.36 17.57 25.02
CA LEU A 455 -10.78 16.23 24.82
C LEU A 455 -9.57 16.13 25.76
N GLY A 456 -9.43 15.03 26.50
CA GLY A 456 -8.41 14.86 27.55
C GLY A 456 -6.97 14.82 27.03
N ALA A 457 -6.09 14.11 27.73
CA ALA A 457 -4.66 14.05 27.43
C ALA A 457 -4.32 13.08 26.28
N LEU A 458 -5.06 13.15 25.17
CA LEU A 458 -4.78 12.36 23.97
C LEU A 458 -3.40 12.71 23.42
N ARG A 459 -2.63 11.69 23.05
CA ARG A 459 -1.26 11.82 22.51
C ARG A 459 -1.16 11.33 21.07
N SER A 460 -1.97 10.33 20.71
CA SER A 460 -2.05 9.79 19.36
C SER A 460 -3.50 9.80 18.89
N VAL A 461 -3.73 10.30 17.68
CA VAL A 461 -5.06 10.43 17.08
C VAL A 461 -4.97 10.12 15.60
N VAL A 462 -5.99 9.46 15.07
CA VAL A 462 -6.20 9.29 13.64
C VAL A 462 -7.61 9.73 13.27
N VAL A 463 -7.72 10.52 12.20
CA VAL A 463 -8.98 11.01 11.63
C VAL A 463 -9.09 10.48 10.21
N LEU A 464 -10.09 9.63 9.98
CA LEU A 464 -10.31 8.91 8.72
C LEU A 464 -11.52 9.48 7.98
N PRO A 465 -11.47 9.65 6.65
CA PRO A 465 -12.62 10.13 5.87
C PRO A 465 -13.68 9.03 5.69
N LEU A 466 -14.94 9.32 6.02
CA LEU A 466 -16.08 8.46 5.72
C LEU A 466 -16.61 8.78 4.33
N ARG A 467 -16.48 7.83 3.40
CA ARG A 467 -16.86 7.99 1.99
C ARG A 467 -18.18 7.30 1.68
N LEU A 468 -19.06 8.04 1.02
CA LEU A 468 -20.25 7.53 0.36
C LEU A 468 -20.05 7.70 -1.15
N HIS A 469 -19.79 6.60 -1.85
CA HIS A 469 -19.32 6.61 -3.24
C HIS A 469 -18.06 7.48 -3.41
N ASP A 470 -18.07 8.45 -4.31
CA ASP A 470 -16.95 9.38 -4.57
C ASP A 470 -16.99 10.64 -3.68
N GLN A 471 -17.88 10.70 -2.69
CA GLN A 471 -18.05 11.87 -1.82
C GLN A 471 -17.71 11.55 -0.37
N ILE A 472 -16.96 12.43 0.29
CA ILE A 472 -16.69 12.32 1.71
C ILE A 472 -17.84 13.01 2.45
N ARG A 473 -18.50 12.28 3.35
CA ARG A 473 -19.69 12.75 4.08
C ARG A 473 -19.42 12.99 5.56
N GLY A 474 -18.30 12.51 6.07
CA GLY A 474 -18.00 12.54 7.49
C GLY A 474 -16.56 12.16 7.77
N THR A 475 -16.25 12.08 9.05
CA THR A 475 -15.00 11.51 9.54
C THR A 475 -15.27 10.53 10.67
N LEU A 476 -14.41 9.53 10.77
CA LEU A 476 -14.23 8.72 11.96
C LEU A 476 -12.97 9.20 12.67
N VAL A 477 -13.09 9.55 13.94
CA VAL A 477 -11.98 9.97 14.80
C VAL A 477 -11.75 8.88 15.81
N VAL A 478 -10.49 8.48 15.96
CA VAL A 478 -10.05 7.55 16.99
C VAL A 478 -8.82 8.13 17.69
N GLY A 479 -8.78 8.06 19.01
CA GLY A 479 -7.70 8.64 19.80
C GLY A 479 -7.34 7.79 21.02
N THR A 480 -6.07 7.87 21.40
CA THR A 480 -5.51 7.23 22.60
C THR A 480 -4.56 8.18 23.34
N THR A 481 -4.40 7.93 24.63
CA THR A 481 -3.44 8.55 25.53
C THR A 481 -2.04 7.98 25.37
N THR A 482 -1.91 6.80 24.74
CA THR A 482 -0.61 6.20 24.37
C THR A 482 0.02 6.97 23.21
N PRO A 483 1.30 7.39 23.31
CA PRO A 483 2.00 8.01 22.19
C PRO A 483 2.28 7.00 21.07
N ASP A 484 2.39 7.47 19.83
CA ASP A 484 2.85 6.71 18.65
C ASP A 484 2.02 5.47 18.26
N GLU A 485 0.76 5.38 18.72
CA GLU A 485 -0.11 4.23 18.39
C GLU A 485 -0.48 4.15 16.89
N PHE A 486 -0.46 5.29 16.18
CA PHE A 486 -0.93 5.40 14.79
C PHE A 486 0.18 5.82 13.81
N THR A 487 1.46 5.60 14.14
CA THR A 487 2.62 6.06 13.32
C THR A 487 2.89 5.24 12.06
N ASP A 488 2.44 3.99 11.98
CA ASP A 488 2.82 3.03 10.92
C ASP A 488 1.87 2.98 9.69
N GLN A 489 1.03 4.00 9.49
CA GLN A 489 0.00 4.01 8.42
C GLN A 489 0.33 4.81 7.16
#